data_AF-A0A3Q0JK89-F1
#
_entry.id   AF-A0A3Q0JK89-F1
#
_cell.length_a   1.000
_cell.length_b   1.000
_cell.length_c   1.000
_cell.angle_alpha   90.00
_cell.angle_beta   90.00
_cell.angle_gamma   90.00
#
_symmetry.space_group_name_H-M   'P 1'
#
loop_
_entity.id
_entity.type
_entity.pdbx_description
1 polymer ?
#
loop_
_entity_poly.entity_id
_entity_poly.type
_entity_poly.pdbx_seq_one_letter_code
_entity_poly.pdbx_strand_id
1 'polypeptide(L)'
;MLSVDLTVHSNAPENFNGLIESIGIKTSAKDISAGPLASDLHLVIGSDLLTSDTKLRHALDSVKPGAFVISEESIPADESLVSKLPGVAVVSKLLTERRTFVLVRKVSQQNIGIS
;
A
#
# COMPACT_ATOMS: atom_id res chain seq x y z
N MET A 1 -12.15 -17.90 14.08
CA MET A 1 -10.79 -17.33 14.18
C MET A 1 -10.59 -16.46 12.96
N LEU A 2 -10.20 -15.19 13.11
CA LEU A 2 -9.89 -14.33 11.97
C LEU A 2 -8.50 -14.72 11.46
N SER A 3 -8.37 -15.05 10.18
CA SER A 3 -7.08 -15.35 9.55
C SER A 3 -6.87 -14.45 8.34
N VAL A 4 -5.62 -14.09 8.07
CA VAL A 4 -5.23 -13.28 6.92
C VAL A 4 -4.12 -14.00 6.17
N ASP A 5 -4.26 -14.09 4.86
CA ASP A 5 -3.19 -14.55 3.98
C ASP A 5 -2.23 -13.38 3.71
N LEU A 6 -0.96 -13.59 4.00
CA LEU A 6 0.11 -12.62 3.77
C LEU A 6 1.04 -13.13 2.67
N THR A 7 1.40 -12.26 1.73
CA THR A 7 2.37 -12.53 0.68
C THR A 7 3.32 -11.35 0.56
N VAL A 8 4.62 -11.63 0.44
CA VAL A 8 5.64 -10.63 0.15
C VAL A 8 5.88 -10.58 -1.35
N HIS A 9 5.72 -9.39 -1.93
CA HIS A 9 6.01 -9.13 -3.33
C HIS A 9 7.34 -8.38 -3.44
N SER A 10 8.28 -8.91 -4.23
CA SER A 10 9.57 -8.27 -4.48
C SER A 10 10.08 -8.60 -5.87
N ASN A 11 10.96 -7.77 -6.41
CA ASN A 11 11.76 -8.08 -7.60
C ASN A 11 12.91 -9.08 -7.31
N ALA A 12 13.20 -9.33 -6.03
CA ALA A 12 14.20 -10.30 -5.55
C ALA A 12 13.64 -11.08 -4.35
N PRO A 13 12.60 -11.91 -4.55
CA PRO A 13 11.89 -12.61 -3.47
C PRO A 13 12.81 -13.52 -2.63
N GLU A 14 13.87 -14.06 -3.23
CA GLU A 14 14.87 -14.90 -2.58
C GLU A 14 15.53 -14.23 -1.37
N ASN A 15 15.61 -12.90 -1.35
CA ASN A 15 16.15 -12.13 -0.23
C ASN A 15 15.32 -12.26 1.06
N PHE A 16 14.07 -12.72 0.96
CA PHE A 16 13.14 -12.82 2.09
C PHE A 16 12.92 -14.24 2.59
N ASN A 17 13.33 -15.27 1.84
CA ASN A 17 13.02 -16.68 2.16
C ASN A 17 13.48 -17.05 3.58
N GLY A 18 14.71 -16.67 3.96
CA GLY A 18 15.25 -16.95 5.30
C GLY A 18 14.53 -16.25 6.46
N LEU A 19 13.77 -15.18 6.18
CA LEU A 19 13.03 -14.43 7.20
C LEU A 19 11.59 -14.95 7.38
N ILE A 20 10.96 -15.42 6.31
CA ILE A 20 9.50 -15.59 6.28
C ILE A 20 9.01 -17.03 6.07
N GLU A 21 9.88 -17.96 5.64
CA GLU A 21 9.51 -19.37 5.48
C GLU A 21 9.05 -20.02 6.80
N SER A 22 9.73 -19.71 7.91
CA SER A 22 9.44 -20.28 9.24
C SER A 22 8.07 -19.91 9.79
N ILE A 23 7.47 -18.84 9.28
CA ILE A 23 6.13 -18.33 9.66
C ILE A 23 5.08 -18.57 8.56
N GLY A 24 5.43 -19.36 7.53
CA GLY A 24 4.49 -19.82 6.51
C GLY A 24 4.02 -18.73 5.52
N ILE A 25 4.71 -17.60 5.44
CA ILE A 25 4.40 -16.54 4.46
C ILE A 25 5.03 -16.88 3.11
N LYS A 26 4.29 -16.61 2.03
CA LYS A 26 4.76 -16.83 0.66
C LYS A 26 5.48 -15.60 0.12
N THR A 27 6.48 -15.81 -0.73
CA THR A 27 7.05 -14.76 -1.59
C THR A 27 6.54 -14.91 -3.02
N SER A 28 6.56 -13.82 -3.78
CA SER A 28 6.38 -13.87 -5.23
C SER A 28 7.16 -12.77 -5.95
N ALA A 29 7.63 -13.09 -7.15
CA ALA A 29 8.37 -12.18 -8.01
C ALA A 29 7.41 -11.17 -8.68
N LYS A 30 7.17 -10.03 -8.02
CA LYS A 30 6.34 -8.93 -8.52
C LYS A 30 6.91 -7.60 -8.07
N ASP A 31 6.81 -6.61 -8.93
CA ASP A 31 7.23 -5.23 -8.66
C ASP A 31 6.05 -4.30 -8.87
N ILE A 32 5.77 -3.46 -7.86
CA ILE A 32 4.71 -2.46 -7.91
C ILE A 32 4.97 -1.39 -8.99
N SER A 33 6.22 -1.20 -9.41
CA SER A 33 6.56 -0.30 -10.51
C SER A 33 6.07 -0.83 -11.87
N ALA A 34 5.94 -2.15 -12.02
CA ALA A 34 5.54 -2.81 -13.25
C ALA A 34 4.02 -3.00 -13.38
N GLY A 35 3.29 -3.03 -12.27
CA GLY A 35 1.83 -3.19 -12.28
C GLY A 35 1.23 -3.47 -10.90
N PRO A 36 -0.11 -3.62 -10.82
CA PRO A 36 -0.79 -4.07 -9.61
C PRO A 36 -0.29 -5.45 -9.15
N LEU A 37 -0.20 -5.64 -7.84
CA LEU A 37 0.35 -6.86 -7.22
C LEU A 37 -0.64 -8.03 -7.32
N ALA A 38 -1.92 -7.76 -7.12
CA ALA A 38 -3.01 -8.71 -7.23
C ALA A 38 -4.32 -7.93 -7.41
N SER A 39 -5.47 -8.58 -7.29
CA SER A 39 -6.76 -7.92 -7.13
C SER A 39 -7.34 -8.29 -5.76
N ASP A 40 -8.30 -7.48 -5.30
CA ASP A 40 -9.11 -7.74 -4.10
C ASP A 40 -8.32 -7.81 -2.77
N LEU A 41 -7.15 -7.17 -2.68
CA LEU A 41 -6.38 -7.13 -1.44
C LEU A 41 -7.08 -6.26 -0.37
N HIS A 42 -6.94 -6.66 0.89
CA HIS A 42 -7.46 -5.92 2.04
C HIS A 42 -6.52 -4.81 2.52
N LEU A 43 -5.22 -5.01 2.29
CA LEU A 43 -4.16 -4.11 2.70
C LEU A 43 -2.95 -4.30 1.76
N VAL A 44 -2.38 -3.19 1.30
CA VAL A 44 -1.04 -3.17 0.68
C VAL A 44 -0.13 -2.34 1.58
N ILE A 45 1.08 -2.85 1.82
CA ILE A 45 2.14 -2.13 2.52
C ILE A 45 3.34 -2.06 1.57
N GLY A 46 3.87 -0.87 1.36
CA GLY A 46 5.05 -0.68 0.52
C GLY A 46 5.85 0.54 0.94
N SER A 47 7.06 0.64 0.40
CA SER A 47 7.94 1.78 0.63
C SER A 47 7.89 2.76 -0.55
N ASP A 48 7.93 4.05 -0.22
CA ASP A 48 8.03 5.16 -1.16
C ASP A 48 6.94 5.15 -2.26
N LEU A 49 5.72 4.74 -1.92
CA LEU A 49 4.60 4.68 -2.87
C LEU A 49 4.11 6.09 -3.25
N LEU A 50 4.23 7.08 -2.37
CA LEU A 50 3.88 8.49 -2.63
C LEU A 50 5.01 9.27 -3.33
N THR A 51 6.04 8.59 -3.83
CA THR A 51 7.05 9.21 -4.71
C THR A 51 6.69 9.12 -6.19
N SER A 52 5.66 8.33 -6.55
CA SER A 52 5.26 8.07 -7.93
C SER A 52 3.76 7.87 -8.05
N ASP A 53 3.12 8.66 -8.90
CA ASP A 53 1.70 8.50 -9.25
C ASP A 53 1.40 7.08 -9.76
N THR A 54 2.31 6.50 -10.57
CA THR A 54 2.19 5.12 -11.07
C THR A 54 2.20 4.09 -9.94
N LYS A 55 3.17 4.15 -9.02
CA LYS A 55 3.26 3.20 -7.90
C LYS A 55 2.03 3.29 -7.00
N LEU A 56 1.61 4.51 -6.66
CA LEU A 56 0.42 4.75 -5.85
C LEU A 56 -0.84 4.18 -6.53
N ARG A 57 -1.03 4.41 -7.83
CA ARG A 57 -2.16 3.85 -8.59
C ARG A 57 -2.14 2.34 -8.62
N HIS A 58 -0.99 1.70 -8.90
CA HIS A 58 -0.89 0.26 -8.89
C HIS A 58 -1.21 -0.35 -7.51
N ALA A 59 -0.76 0.30 -6.43
CA ALA A 59 -1.07 -0.15 -5.07
C ALA A 59 -2.57 -0.03 -4.78
N LEU A 60 -3.17 1.09 -5.18
CA LEU A 60 -4.60 1.34 -5.06
C LEU A 60 -5.43 0.36 -5.90
N ASP A 61 -4.98 0.00 -7.10
CA ASP A 61 -5.66 -0.96 -7.98
C ASP A 61 -5.51 -2.40 -7.51
N SER A 62 -4.56 -2.66 -6.62
CA SER A 62 -4.42 -3.96 -5.99
C SER A 62 -5.44 -4.20 -4.87
N VAL A 63 -5.96 -3.14 -4.26
CA VAL A 63 -6.87 -3.23 -3.11
C VAL A 63 -8.34 -3.14 -3.51
N LYS A 64 -9.19 -3.82 -2.73
CA LYS A 64 -10.64 -3.80 -2.91
C LYS A 64 -11.28 -2.48 -2.45
N PRO A 65 -12.55 -2.20 -2.82
CA PRO A 65 -13.26 -1.06 -2.29
C PRO A 65 -13.28 -1.06 -0.75
N GLY A 66 -12.91 0.08 -0.16
CA GLY A 66 -12.87 0.24 1.30
C GLY A 66 -11.62 -0.28 2.00
N ALA A 67 -10.70 -0.93 1.27
CA ALA A 67 -9.40 -1.36 1.79
C ALA A 67 -8.37 -0.21 1.80
N PHE A 68 -7.19 -0.51 2.32
CA PHE A 68 -6.16 0.47 2.64
C PHE A 68 -4.83 0.18 1.95
N VAL A 69 -4.08 1.25 1.71
CA VAL A 69 -2.66 1.22 1.35
C VAL A 69 -1.91 1.94 2.46
N ILE A 70 -0.85 1.33 3.00
CA ILE A 70 0.10 1.99 3.88
C ILE A 70 1.38 2.19 3.07
N SER A 71 1.83 3.43 3.00
CA SER A 71 3.15 3.74 2.48
C SER A 71 4.08 4.16 3.59
N GLU A 72 5.25 3.52 3.65
CA GLU A 72 6.39 3.95 4.44
C GLU A 72 7.30 4.83 3.57
N GLU A 73 7.48 6.08 3.94
CA GLU A 73 8.18 7.07 3.13
C GLU A 73 9.53 7.42 3.76
N SER A 74 10.58 7.33 2.94
CA SER A 74 11.95 7.66 3.31
C SER A 74 12.21 9.16 3.43
N ILE A 75 11.38 9.96 2.77
CA ILE A 75 11.36 11.42 2.81
C ILE A 75 9.96 11.87 3.22
N PRO A 76 9.75 13.12 3.66
CA PRO A 76 8.40 13.64 3.89
C PRO A 76 7.53 13.43 2.64
N ALA A 77 6.41 12.73 2.83
CA ALA A 77 5.51 12.36 1.75
C ALA A 77 4.94 13.60 1.03
N ASP A 78 4.96 13.61 -0.31
CA ASP A 78 4.19 14.59 -1.09
C ASP A 78 2.73 14.13 -1.22
N GLU A 79 1.92 14.52 -0.24
CA GLU A 79 0.49 14.23 -0.22
C GLU A 79 -0.27 14.90 -1.37
N SER A 80 0.36 15.82 -2.13
CA SER A 80 -0.25 16.42 -3.32
C SER A 80 -0.54 15.40 -4.41
N LEU A 81 0.14 14.24 -4.42
CA LEU A 81 -0.21 13.15 -5.33
C LEU A 81 -1.57 12.55 -4.99
N VAL A 82 -1.86 12.36 -3.70
CA VAL A 82 -3.15 11.79 -3.26
C VAL A 82 -4.29 12.76 -3.56
N SER A 83 -4.11 14.06 -3.33
CA SER A 83 -5.15 15.07 -3.59
C SER A 83 -5.52 15.21 -5.08
N LYS A 84 -4.63 14.81 -5.99
CA LYS A 84 -4.89 14.77 -7.44
C LYS A 84 -5.67 13.52 -7.89
N LEU A 85 -5.80 12.51 -7.03
CA LEU A 85 -6.49 11.26 -7.35
C LEU A 85 -7.97 11.34 -6.93
N PRO A 86 -8.91 11.32 -7.90
CA PRO A 86 -10.33 11.33 -7.56
C PRO A 86 -10.72 10.06 -6.81
N GLY A 87 -11.48 10.21 -5.73
CA GLY A 87 -11.93 9.07 -4.92
C GLY A 87 -10.83 8.41 -4.11
N VAL A 88 -9.75 9.12 -3.79
CA VAL A 88 -8.68 8.66 -2.88
C VAL A 88 -8.48 9.70 -1.79
N ALA A 89 -8.29 9.24 -0.55
CA ALA A 89 -8.03 10.13 0.59
C ALA A 89 -6.87 9.61 1.45
N VAL A 90 -6.12 10.56 2.01
CA VAL A 90 -5.26 10.30 3.16
C VAL A 90 -6.15 10.16 4.39
N VAL A 91 -6.07 9.01 5.06
CA VAL A 91 -6.86 8.71 6.25
C VAL A 91 -6.08 9.06 7.52
N SER A 92 -4.78 8.79 7.53
CA SER A 92 -3.93 9.06 8.68
C SER A 92 -2.48 9.22 8.25
N LYS A 93 -1.72 9.94 9.07
CA LYS A 93 -0.29 10.14 8.92
C LYS A 93 0.37 9.93 10.28
N LEU A 94 1.42 9.11 10.30
CA LEU A 94 2.27 8.92 11.46
C LEU A 94 3.69 9.34 11.10
N LEU A 95 4.16 10.42 11.70
CA LEU A 95 5.56 10.84 11.60
C LEU A 95 6.37 10.18 12.72
N THR A 96 7.48 9.59 12.35
CA THR A 96 8.52 9.10 13.27
C THR A 96 9.80 9.88 13.04
N GLU A 97 10.82 9.66 13.88
CA GLU A 97 12.12 10.32 13.71
C GLU A 97 12.79 10.03 12.36
N ARG A 98 12.52 8.86 11.76
CA ARG A 98 13.20 8.41 10.54
C ARG A 98 12.29 8.34 9.32
N ARG A 99 11.01 8.07 9.52
CA ARG A 99 10.05 7.70 8.47
C ARG A 99 8.71 8.37 8.65
N THR A 100 8.00 8.57 7.54
CA THR A 100 6.59 8.95 7.55
C THR A 100 5.76 7.77 7.07
N PHE A 101 4.73 7.39 7.82
CA PHE A 101 3.75 6.40 7.38
C PHE A 101 2.47 7.11 6.97
N VAL A 102 2.01 6.85 5.75
CA VAL A 102 0.77 7.45 5.22
C VAL A 102 -0.23 6.34 4.93
N LEU A 103 -1.40 6.42 5.57
CA LEU A 103 -2.53 5.52 5.34
C LEU A 103 -3.44 6.16 4.29
N VAL A 104 -3.62 5.48 3.16
CA VAL A 104 -4.42 5.93 2.03
C VAL A 104 -5.58 4.95 1.80
N ARG A 105 -6.74 5.46 1.40
CA ARG A 105 -7.92 4.64 1.08
C ARG A 105 -8.63 5.13 -0.17
N LYS A 106 -9.18 4.20 -0.96
CA LYS A 106 -10.21 4.50 -1.97
C LYS A 106 -11.52 4.87 -1.27
N VAL A 107 -11.96 6.11 -1.42
CA VAL A 107 -13.24 6.60 -0.91
C VAL A 107 -14.33 6.20 -1.90
N SER A 108 -15.26 5.34 -1.48
CA SER A 108 -16.50 5.14 -2.22
C SER A 108 -17.31 6.44 -2.18
N GLN A 109 -17.94 6.83 -3.30
CA GLN A 109 -18.77 8.05 -3.39
C GLN A 109 -19.86 8.16 -2.31
N GLN A 110 -20.21 7.08 -1.62
CA GLN A 110 -21.16 7.07 -0.49
C GLN A 110 -20.62 7.66 0.82
N ASN A 111 -19.32 7.96 0.94
CA ASN A 111 -18.71 8.46 2.18
C ASN A 111 -18.39 9.96 2.17
N ILE A 112 -19.06 10.76 1.33
CA ILE A 112 -19.05 12.22 1.48
C ILE A 112 -20.04 12.57 2.60
N GLY A 113 -19.67 12.21 3.83
CA GLY A 113 -20.30 12.69 5.04
C GLY A 113 -19.95 14.17 5.18
N ILE A 114 -20.97 15.00 5.03
CA ILE A 114 -20.96 16.44 5.21
C ILE A 114 -20.45 16.74 6.62
N SER A 115 -19.35 17.47 6.71
CA SER A 115 -18.90 18.15 7.95
C SER A 115 -19.57 19.50 8.06
#